data_AF-A0A0A8HE37-F1
#
_entry.id   AF-A0A0A8HE37-F1
#
_cell.length_a   1.000
_cell.length_b   1.000
_cell.length_c   1.000
_cell.angle_alpha   90.00
_cell.angle_beta   90.00
_cell.angle_gamma   90.00
#
_symmetry.space_group_name_H-M   'P 1'
#
loop_
_entity.id
_entity.type
_entity.pdbx_description
1 polymer ?
#
loop_
_entity_poly.entity_id
_entity_poly.type
_entity_poly.pdbx_seq_one_letter_code
_entity_poly.pdbx_strand_id
1 'polypeptide(L)'
;MKIQEFILKFIFKVSNQPVNLKDLLEANALLNEGMMVDPAKLNFKFRVFNSYLIYTLFCIAILVPVLVITHYFLTIIDFHISILSAVLVTACIFIGYDIFKIYTRKIISKRLLKKAWALHFPYFAYEKYSKIAENIYNQAIKEEIPKNQLEQYVLEKIIQTQN
;
A
#
# COMPACT_ATOMS: atom_id res chain seq x y z
N MET A 1 -4.13 13.64 -10.14
CA MET A 1 -3.12 12.56 -10.27
C MET A 1 -1.69 12.99 -9.92
N LYS A 2 -1.17 14.15 -10.36
CA LYS A 2 0.26 14.51 -10.15
C LYS A 2 0.73 14.60 -8.68
N ILE A 3 -0.12 15.12 -7.78
CA ILE A 3 0.24 15.31 -6.36
C ILE A 3 0.39 13.98 -5.61
N GLN A 4 -0.55 13.05 -5.79
CA GLN A 4 -0.46 11.72 -5.16
C GLN A 4 0.79 10.97 -5.63
N GLU A 5 1.14 11.06 -6.91
CA GLU A 5 2.35 10.45 -7.44
C GLU A 5 3.62 11.07 -6.87
N PHE A 6 3.63 12.40 -6.73
CA PHE A 6 4.72 13.10 -6.10
C PHE A 6 4.90 12.65 -4.64
N ILE A 7 3.82 12.60 -3.86
CA ILE A 7 3.83 12.14 -2.47
C ILE A 7 4.33 10.69 -2.39
N LEU A 8 3.82 9.79 -3.23
CA LEU A 8 4.27 8.39 -3.24
C LEU A 8 5.75 8.25 -3.63
N LYS A 9 6.24 8.98 -4.62
CA LYS A 9 7.67 8.99 -4.99
C LYS A 9 8.55 9.60 -3.90
N PHE A 10 8.01 10.53 -3.12
CA PHE A 10 8.72 11.15 -2.00
C PHE A 10 8.82 10.19 -0.81
N ILE A 11 7.74 9.47 -0.51
CA ILE A 11 7.64 8.55 0.63
C ILE A 11 8.23 7.16 0.32
N PHE A 12 8.21 6.72 -0.94
CA PHE A 12 8.70 5.41 -1.35
C PHE A 12 9.81 5.52 -2.39
N LYS A 13 10.89 4.75 -2.17
CA LYS A 13 11.91 4.49 -3.19
C LYS A 13 11.54 3.18 -3.88
N VAL A 14 11.15 3.25 -5.15
CA VAL A 14 10.90 2.07 -5.99
C VAL A 14 12.19 1.71 -6.72
N SER A 15 12.57 0.43 -6.74
CA SER A 15 13.70 -0.06 -7.53
C SER A 15 13.37 -0.06 -9.03
N ASN A 16 14.39 0.07 -9.86
CA ASN A 16 14.25 -0.09 -11.31
C ASN A 16 14.26 -1.58 -11.73
N GLN A 17 14.59 -2.50 -10.83
CA GLN A 17 14.62 -3.92 -11.12
C GLN A 17 13.21 -4.47 -11.38
N PRO A 18 13.04 -5.34 -12.39
CA PRO A 18 11.77 -6.00 -12.63
C PRO A 18 11.40 -6.90 -11.45
N VAL A 19 10.11 -6.97 -11.14
CA VAL A 19 9.57 -7.87 -10.12
C VAL A 19 9.57 -9.29 -10.68
N ASN A 20 10.03 -10.27 -9.90
CA ASN A 20 9.99 -11.67 -10.29
C ASN A 20 8.52 -12.13 -10.40
N LEU A 21 8.20 -12.95 -11.39
CA LEU A 21 6.84 -13.49 -11.56
C LEU A 21 6.33 -14.23 -10.32
N LYS A 22 7.18 -15.03 -9.66
CA LYS A 22 6.78 -15.70 -8.42
C LYS A 22 6.36 -14.69 -7.35
N ASP A 23 7.18 -13.67 -7.14
CA ASP A 23 6.91 -12.63 -6.15
C ASP A 23 5.68 -11.79 -6.53
N LEU A 24 5.42 -11.60 -7.83
CA LEU A 24 4.21 -10.99 -8.34
C LEU A 24 2.96 -11.81 -7.98
N LEU A 25 2.97 -13.13 -8.26
CA LEU A 25 1.83 -14.02 -8.00
C LEU A 25 1.56 -14.13 -6.50
N GLU A 26 2.61 -14.27 -5.69
CA GLU A 26 2.51 -14.30 -4.24
C GLU A 26 1.97 -12.97 -3.69
N ALA A 27 2.50 -11.83 -4.17
CA ALA A 27 1.99 -10.51 -3.80
C ALA A 27 0.53 -10.29 -4.22
N ASN A 28 0.12 -10.86 -5.35
CA ASN A 28 -1.26 -10.79 -5.83
C ASN A 28 -2.21 -11.59 -4.93
N ALA A 29 -1.86 -12.83 -4.57
CA ALA A 29 -2.63 -13.65 -3.63
C ALA A 29 -2.79 -12.92 -2.29
N LEU A 30 -1.69 -12.43 -1.70
CA LEU A 30 -1.71 -11.68 -0.45
C LEU A 30 -2.61 -10.43 -0.53
N LEU A 31 -2.60 -9.70 -1.65
CA LEU A 31 -3.46 -8.52 -1.82
C LEU A 31 -4.94 -8.86 -1.94
N ASN A 32 -5.28 -9.96 -2.60
CA ASN A 32 -6.65 -10.41 -2.74
C ASN A 32 -7.23 -10.91 -1.41
N GLU A 33 -6.39 -11.55 -0.58
CA GLU A 33 -6.73 -11.96 0.79
C GLU A 33 -6.75 -10.78 1.79
N GLY A 34 -6.41 -9.57 1.35
CA GLY A 34 -6.41 -8.37 2.19
C GLY A 34 -5.19 -8.24 3.11
N MET A 35 -4.17 -9.08 2.92
CA MET A 35 -2.92 -9.04 3.65
C MET A 35 -1.97 -7.94 3.14
N MET A 36 -1.03 -7.54 4.00
CA MET A 36 -0.01 -6.55 3.63
C MET A 36 1.13 -7.21 2.85
N VAL A 37 1.38 -6.72 1.63
CA VAL A 37 2.49 -7.23 0.82
C VAL A 37 3.83 -6.76 1.35
N ASP A 38 4.80 -7.67 1.42
CA ASP A 38 6.17 -7.38 1.78
C ASP A 38 6.83 -6.41 0.78
N PRO A 39 7.48 -5.33 1.24
CA PRO A 39 8.09 -4.35 0.35
C PRO A 39 9.18 -4.95 -0.55
N ALA A 40 9.86 -5.99 -0.07
CA ALA A 40 10.89 -6.71 -0.81
C ALA A 40 10.34 -7.40 -2.06
N LYS A 41 9.14 -8.03 -1.98
CA LYS A 41 8.50 -8.74 -3.10
C LYS A 41 8.20 -7.82 -4.29
N LEU A 42 7.87 -6.56 -4.00
CA LEU A 42 7.58 -5.55 -5.02
C LEU A 42 8.74 -4.54 -5.21
N ASN A 43 9.92 -4.85 -4.69
CA ASN A 43 11.14 -4.05 -4.82
C ASN A 43 10.99 -2.56 -4.46
N PHE A 44 10.28 -2.25 -3.37
CA PHE A 44 10.17 -0.87 -2.88
C PHE A 44 10.63 -0.73 -1.42
N LYS A 45 11.10 0.47 -1.07
CA LYS A 45 11.53 0.84 0.28
C LYS A 45 10.74 2.03 0.77
N PHE A 46 10.16 1.91 1.96
CA PHE A 46 9.50 3.02 2.66
C PHE A 46 10.55 3.94 3.29
N ARG A 47 10.47 5.24 3.00
CA ARG A 47 11.32 6.27 3.61
C ARG A 47 10.58 6.86 4.81
N VAL A 48 10.85 6.29 5.98
CA VAL A 48 10.20 6.66 7.25
C VAL A 48 10.33 8.16 7.55
N PHE A 49 11.51 8.75 7.34
CA PHE A 49 11.69 10.18 7.56
C PHE A 49 10.81 11.03 6.63
N ASN A 50 10.75 10.68 5.36
CA ASN A 50 9.94 11.40 4.36
C ASN A 50 8.44 11.24 4.63
N SER A 51 7.98 10.10 5.13
CA SER A 51 6.57 9.93 5.52
C SER A 51 6.19 10.82 6.70
N TYR A 52 7.06 10.92 7.72
CA TYR A 52 6.84 11.85 8.83
C TYR A 52 6.76 13.28 8.34
N LEU A 53 7.68 13.72 7.47
CA LEU A 53 7.68 15.09 6.94
C LEU A 53 6.35 15.43 6.22
N ILE A 54 5.89 14.56 5.33
CA ILE A 54 4.62 14.76 4.62
C ILE A 54 3.44 14.75 5.58
N TYR A 55 3.40 13.82 6.53
CA TYR A 55 2.31 13.72 7.48
C TYR A 55 2.28 14.94 8.42
N THR A 56 3.42 15.39 8.91
CA THR A 56 3.54 16.62 9.70
C THR A 56 3.06 17.84 8.92
N LEU A 57 3.37 17.95 7.62
CA LEU A 57 2.86 19.05 6.79
C LEU A 57 1.32 19.01 6.69
N PHE A 58 0.73 17.83 6.52
CA PHE A 58 -0.73 17.65 6.56
C PHE A 58 -1.31 18.02 7.93
N CYS A 59 -0.68 17.60 9.02
CA CYS A 59 -1.10 17.94 10.37
C CYS A 59 -1.04 19.46 10.60
N ILE A 60 0.04 20.13 10.23
CA ILE A 60 0.17 21.59 10.37
C ILE A 60 -0.92 22.30 9.56
N ALA A 61 -1.14 21.90 8.30
CA ALA A 61 -2.12 22.52 7.42
C ALA A 61 -3.56 22.41 7.94
N ILE A 62 -3.87 21.41 8.76
CA ILE A 62 -5.22 21.19 9.33
C ILE A 62 -5.30 21.71 10.77
N LEU A 63 -4.36 21.32 11.62
CA LEU A 63 -4.38 21.62 13.06
C LEU A 63 -4.11 23.08 13.35
N VAL A 64 -3.20 23.74 12.63
CA VAL A 64 -2.90 25.16 12.90
C VAL A 64 -4.13 26.03 12.66
N PRO A 65 -4.84 25.94 11.52
CA PRO A 65 -6.09 26.68 11.34
C PRO A 65 -7.14 26.35 12.39
N VAL A 66 -7.33 25.07 12.71
CA VAL A 66 -8.29 24.63 13.74
C VAL A 66 -7.95 25.23 15.10
N LEU A 67 -6.66 25.23 15.48
CA LEU A 67 -6.19 25.80 16.74
C LEU A 67 -6.37 27.32 16.77
N VAL A 68 -6.08 28.03 15.68
CA VAL A 68 -6.29 29.49 15.61
C VAL A 68 -7.77 29.84 15.78
N ILE A 69 -8.67 29.10 15.12
CA ILE A 69 -10.12 29.33 15.21
C ILE A 69 -10.64 28.98 16.61
N THR A 70 -10.17 27.89 17.20
CA THR A 70 -10.63 27.42 18.52
C THR A 70 -9.88 28.06 19.70
N HIS A 71 -8.83 28.85 19.43
CA HIS A 71 -7.95 29.44 20.45
C HIS A 71 -8.73 30.18 21.53
N TYR A 72 -9.65 31.08 21.14
CA TYR A 72 -10.41 31.87 22.10
C TYR A 72 -11.31 31.00 22.98
N PHE A 73 -11.90 29.94 22.42
CA PHE A 73 -12.72 28.99 23.17
C PHE A 73 -11.89 28.20 24.18
N LEU A 74 -10.68 27.76 23.79
CA LEU A 74 -9.74 27.05 24.66
C LEU A 74 -9.26 27.90 25.85
N THR A 75 -9.14 29.22 25.70
CA THR A 75 -8.72 30.10 26.81
C THR A 75 -9.75 30.24 27.94
N ILE A 76 -11.01 29.89 27.68
CA ILE A 76 -12.11 30.02 28.65
C ILE A 76 -12.34 28.69 29.41
N ILE A 77 -11.81 27.57 28.89
CA ILE A 77 -12.03 26.22 29.42
C ILE A 77 -11.12 25.93 30.63
N ASP A 78 -11.61 25.09 31.57
CA ASP A 78 -10.83 24.59 32.70
C ASP A 78 -9.55 23.89 32.24
N PHE A 79 -8.47 24.14 32.98
CA PHE A 79 -7.14 23.62 32.67
C PHE A 79 -7.08 22.09 32.53
N HIS A 80 -7.83 21.34 33.36
CA HIS A 80 -7.85 19.87 33.30
C HIS A 80 -8.46 19.38 31.98
N ILE A 81 -9.53 20.03 31.53
CA ILE A 81 -10.20 19.70 30.27
C ILE A 81 -9.28 20.04 29.09
N SER A 82 -8.56 21.15 29.17
CA SER A 82 -7.57 21.56 28.17
C SER A 82 -6.45 20.51 28.01
N ILE A 83 -5.87 20.04 29.13
CA ILE A 83 -4.88 18.95 29.10
C ILE A 83 -5.47 17.68 28.46
N LEU A 84 -6.66 17.25 28.90
CA LEU A 84 -7.27 16.03 28.39
C LEU A 84 -7.52 16.11 26.88
N SER A 85 -7.96 17.28 26.40
CA SER A 85 -8.19 17.53 24.98
C SER A 85 -6.88 17.46 24.17
N ALA A 86 -5.78 18.02 24.70
CA ALA A 86 -4.47 17.98 24.05
C ALA A 86 -3.92 16.55 23.95
N VAL A 87 -4.09 15.74 25.01
CA VAL A 87 -3.72 14.32 25.00
C VAL A 87 -4.53 13.55 23.97
N LEU A 88 -5.85 13.79 23.91
CA LEU A 88 -6.74 13.13 22.93
C LEU A 88 -6.34 13.48 21.48
N VAL A 89 -6.15 14.76 21.19
CA VAL A 89 -5.72 15.22 19.86
C VAL A 89 -4.37 14.59 19.48
N THR A 90 -3.43 14.55 20.42
CA THR A 90 -2.11 13.93 20.20
C THR A 90 -2.25 12.44 19.87
N ALA A 91 -3.09 11.71 20.60
CA ALA A 91 -3.38 10.31 20.30
C ALA A 91 -4.00 10.12 18.90
N CYS A 92 -4.96 10.97 18.53
CA CYS A 92 -5.55 10.97 17.19
C CYS A 92 -4.52 11.19 16.08
N ILE A 93 -3.52 12.07 16.31
CA ILE A 93 -2.44 12.31 15.35
C ILE A 93 -1.61 11.04 15.14
N PHE A 94 -1.24 10.33 16.21
CA PHE A 94 -0.48 9.08 16.11
C PHE A 94 -1.27 7.97 15.41
N ILE A 95 -2.53 7.77 15.80
CA ILE A 95 -3.42 6.80 15.14
C ILE A 95 -3.58 7.14 13.66
N GLY A 96 -3.77 8.42 13.33
CA GLY A 96 -3.86 8.90 11.96
C GLY A 96 -2.59 8.62 11.15
N TYR A 97 -1.41 8.71 11.76
CA TYR A 97 -0.14 8.39 11.10
C TYR A 97 -0.05 6.90 10.76
N ASP A 98 -0.44 6.02 11.68
CA ASP A 98 -0.44 4.58 11.43
C ASP A 98 -1.40 4.21 10.30
N ILE A 99 -2.60 4.79 10.30
CA ILE A 99 -3.56 4.63 9.20
C ILE A 99 -2.97 5.15 7.89
N PHE A 100 -2.36 6.34 7.90
CA PHE A 100 -1.73 6.94 6.72
C PHE A 100 -0.62 6.04 6.15
N LYS A 101 0.23 5.48 7.01
CA LYS A 101 1.29 4.55 6.63
C LYS A 101 0.75 3.28 5.98
N ILE A 102 -0.30 2.69 6.54
CA ILE A 102 -0.95 1.49 5.99
C ILE A 102 -1.61 1.81 4.64
N TYR A 103 -2.34 2.92 4.58
CA TYR A 103 -3.06 3.36 3.38
C TYR A 103 -2.12 3.62 2.20
N THR A 104 -1.05 4.38 2.44
CA THR A 104 -0.05 4.69 1.41
C THR A 104 0.69 3.44 0.94
N ARG A 105 0.98 2.48 1.84
CA ARG A 105 1.55 1.17 1.49
C ARG A 105 0.61 0.37 0.59
N LYS A 106 -0.69 0.33 0.89
CA LYS A 106 -1.68 -0.39 0.07
C LYS A 106 -1.78 0.18 -1.35
N ILE A 107 -1.75 1.51 -1.48
CA ILE A 107 -1.78 2.18 -2.79
C ILE A 107 -0.55 1.84 -3.62
N ILE A 108 0.64 1.98 -3.05
CA ILE A 108 1.88 1.74 -3.82
C ILE A 108 2.00 0.26 -4.21
N SER A 109 1.65 -0.68 -3.31
CA SER A 109 1.65 -2.10 -3.62
C SER A 109 0.72 -2.44 -4.79
N LYS A 110 -0.53 -1.96 -4.76
CA LYS A 110 -1.49 -2.19 -5.87
C LYS A 110 -0.98 -1.58 -7.18
N ARG A 111 -0.37 -0.40 -7.12
CA ARG A 111 0.17 0.28 -8.31
C ARG A 111 1.36 -0.48 -8.91
N LEU A 112 2.31 -0.92 -8.08
CA LEU A 112 3.47 -1.68 -8.54
C LEU A 112 3.08 -3.05 -9.05
N LEU A 113 2.13 -3.72 -8.37
CA LEU A 113 1.58 -4.99 -8.81
C LEU A 113 0.97 -4.88 -10.22
N LYS A 114 0.10 -3.88 -10.45
CA LYS A 114 -0.47 -3.63 -11.79
C LYS A 114 0.59 -3.36 -12.86
N LYS A 115 1.64 -2.61 -12.51
CA LYS A 115 2.75 -2.31 -13.43
C LYS A 115 3.54 -3.57 -13.79
N ALA A 116 3.86 -4.39 -12.79
CA ALA A 116 4.56 -5.65 -12.99
C ALA A 116 3.69 -6.69 -13.72
N TRP A 117 2.38 -6.71 -13.44
CA TRP A 117 1.41 -7.53 -14.16
C TRP A 117 1.38 -7.19 -15.65
N ALA A 118 1.31 -5.92 -16.02
CA ALA A 118 1.32 -5.51 -17.41
C ALA A 118 2.61 -5.89 -18.16
N LEU A 119 3.72 -6.09 -17.44
CA LEU A 119 4.99 -6.54 -18.00
C LEU A 119 5.00 -8.05 -18.26
N HIS A 120 4.54 -8.85 -17.30
CA HIS A 120 4.52 -10.31 -17.38
C HIS A 120 3.34 -10.86 -18.19
N PHE A 121 2.20 -10.18 -18.13
CA PHE A 121 0.93 -10.60 -18.71
C PHE A 121 0.29 -9.47 -19.55
N PRO A 122 0.92 -9.05 -20.66
CA PRO A 122 0.47 -7.88 -21.44
C PRO A 122 -0.95 -8.04 -22.02
N TYR A 123 -1.35 -9.28 -22.33
CA TYR A 123 -2.66 -9.58 -22.91
C TYR A 123 -3.76 -9.87 -21.87
N PHE A 124 -3.41 -9.98 -20.58
CA PHE A 124 -4.36 -10.32 -19.52
C PHE A 124 -4.64 -9.11 -18.64
N ALA A 125 -5.88 -8.61 -18.64
CA ALA A 125 -6.27 -7.50 -17.80
C ALA A 125 -6.24 -7.87 -16.31
N TYR A 126 -5.45 -7.14 -15.51
CA TYR A 126 -5.30 -7.40 -14.07
C TYR A 126 -6.64 -7.56 -13.33
N GLU A 127 -7.61 -6.66 -13.57
CA GLU A 127 -8.88 -6.66 -12.83
C GLU A 127 -9.73 -7.92 -13.06
N LYS A 128 -9.57 -8.58 -14.21
CA LYS A 128 -10.30 -9.81 -14.54
C LYS A 128 -9.55 -11.06 -14.09
N TYR A 129 -8.23 -11.07 -14.25
CA TYR A 129 -7.43 -12.28 -14.11
C TYR A 129 -6.69 -12.38 -12.77
N SER A 130 -6.69 -11.35 -11.92
CA SER A 130 -6.01 -11.38 -10.62
C SER A 130 -6.52 -12.51 -9.71
N LYS A 131 -7.83 -12.69 -9.59
CA LYS A 131 -8.44 -13.76 -8.78
C LYS A 131 -8.24 -15.15 -9.40
N ILE A 132 -8.28 -15.24 -10.72
CA ILE A 132 -8.06 -16.50 -11.43
C ILE A 132 -6.62 -16.97 -11.21
N ALA A 133 -5.65 -16.06 -11.38
CA ALA A 133 -4.24 -16.37 -11.16
C ALA A 133 -3.91 -16.68 -9.70
N GLU A 134 -4.60 -16.06 -8.74
CA GLU A 134 -4.51 -16.44 -7.32
C GLU A 134 -4.94 -17.90 -7.10
N ASN A 135 -6.09 -18.32 -7.64
CA ASN A 135 -6.55 -19.70 -7.52
C ASN A 135 -5.56 -20.69 -8.12
N ILE A 136 -5.06 -20.39 -9.33
CA ILE A 136 -4.07 -21.22 -10.03
C ILE A 136 -2.75 -21.27 -9.25
N TYR A 137 -2.29 -20.14 -8.70
CA TYR A 137 -1.08 -20.08 -7.89
C TYR A 137 -1.25 -20.91 -6.60
N ASN A 138 -2.37 -20.76 -5.90
CA ASN A 138 -2.67 -21.53 -4.69
C ASN A 138 -2.75 -23.04 -4.98
N GLN A 139 -3.26 -23.42 -6.16
CA GLN A 139 -3.24 -24.81 -6.61
C GLN A 139 -1.81 -25.31 -6.91
N ALA A 140 -1.00 -24.50 -7.60
CA ALA A 140 0.40 -24.84 -7.88
C ALA A 140 1.24 -25.04 -6.61
N ILE A 141 0.97 -24.26 -5.55
CA ILE A 141 1.61 -24.43 -4.25
C ILE A 141 1.16 -25.74 -3.58
N LYS A 142 -0.12 -26.09 -3.66
CA LYS A 142 -0.65 -27.37 -3.12
C LYS A 142 -0.10 -28.60 -3.86
N GLU A 143 0.14 -28.46 -5.16
CA GLU A 143 0.73 -29.51 -6.01
C GLU A 143 2.27 -29.53 -5.93
N GLU A 144 2.88 -28.71 -5.06
CA GLU A 144 4.33 -28.58 -4.86
C GLU A 144 5.12 -28.38 -6.16
N ILE A 145 4.54 -27.62 -7.10
CA ILE A 145 5.16 -27.40 -8.41
C ILE A 145 6.51 -26.69 -8.24
N PRO A 146 7.60 -27.19 -8.88
CA PRO A 146 8.91 -26.58 -8.79
C PRO A 146 8.88 -25.11 -9.24
N LYS A 147 9.60 -24.24 -8.53
CA LYS A 147 9.68 -22.80 -8.82
C LYS A 147 10.03 -22.49 -10.28
N ASN A 148 10.83 -23.35 -10.91
CA ASN A 148 11.27 -23.19 -12.30
C ASN A 148 10.14 -23.46 -13.32
N GLN A 149 9.12 -24.23 -12.94
CA GLN A 149 7.98 -24.60 -13.80
C GLN A 149 6.71 -23.81 -13.48
N LEU A 150 6.70 -23.08 -12.35
CA LEU A 150 5.56 -22.31 -11.88
C LEU A 150 5.05 -21.31 -12.93
N GLU A 151 5.96 -20.64 -13.65
CA GLU A 151 5.63 -19.67 -14.70
C GLU A 151 4.84 -20.31 -15.83
N GLN A 152 5.36 -21.41 -16.37
CA GLN A 152 4.73 -22.14 -17.45
C GLN A 152 3.38 -22.74 -17.02
N TYR A 153 3.33 -23.33 -15.82
CA TYR A 153 2.10 -23.89 -15.26
C TYR A 153 0.99 -22.85 -15.15
N VAL A 154 1.31 -21.66 -14.62
CA VAL A 154 0.33 -20.59 -14.42
C VAL A 154 -0.16 -20.06 -15.77
N LEU A 155 0.75 -19.85 -16.73
CA LEU A 155 0.38 -19.42 -18.09
C LEU A 155 -0.52 -20.43 -18.80
N GLU A 156 -0.16 -21.71 -18.78
CA GLU A 156 -0.94 -22.78 -19.41
C GLU A 156 -2.35 -22.88 -18.81
N LYS A 157 -2.46 -22.82 -17.47
CA LYS A 157 -3.75 -22.87 -16.79
C LYS A 157 -4.61 -21.63 -17.04
N ILE A 158 -4.01 -20.44 -17.14
CA ILE A 158 -4.74 -19.22 -17.49
C ILE A 158 -5.34 -19.34 -18.89
N ILE A 159 -4.58 -19.87 -19.86
CA ILE A 159 -5.05 -20.07 -21.24
C ILE A 159 -6.14 -21.16 -21.29
N GLN A 160 -5.96 -22.28 -20.58
CA GLN A 160 -6.97 -23.34 -20.51
C GLN A 160 -8.28 -22.86 -19.89
N THR A 161 -8.23 -21.95 -18.92
CA THR A 161 -9.44 -21.37 -18.30
C THR A 161 -10.17 -20.39 -19.23
N GLN A 162 -9.55 -19.99 -20.35
CA GLN A 162 -10.12 -19.07 -21.33
C GLN A 162 -10.90 -19.78 -22.45
N ASN A 163 -10.64 -21.07 -22.68
CA ASN A 163 -11.34 -21.94 -23.63
C ASN A 163 -12.39 -22.80 -22.92
#